data_AF-A0A645ET05-F1
#
_entry.id   AF-A0A645ET05-F1
#
_cell.length_a   1.000
_cell.length_b   1.000
_cell.length_c   1.000
_cell.angle_alpha   90.00
_cell.angle_beta   90.00
_cell.angle_gamma   90.00
#
_symmetry.space_group_name_H-M   'P 1'
#
loop_
_entity.id
_entity.type
_entity.pdbx_description
1 polymer ?
#
loop_
_entity_poly.entity_id
_entity_poly.type
_entity_poly.pdbx_seq_one_letter_code
_entity_poly.pdbx_strand_id
1 'polypeptide(L)'
;MYFQNHMSGTILIIVVAASVLFAGGVKLGWFVAGGSLVTAILSFIVLNTSYMKGRIDIWLNPWSDPVGKGFQAIQSLLAIGSGGLLGLGLGNSRQKFLYLPEEHNDFIFAIVCEELGFIGAALVIILFALLIIRGYWLAIHARDRFGALLIVGITTMFAFQVFFNISVVTGLLPVTGISLPFFSYGGTALVIQMAEMGIVRSVSRQIPAPRAD
;
A
#
# COMPACT_ATOMS: atom_id res chain seq x y z
N MET A 1 6.68 -20.31 6.90
CA MET A 1 6.28 -18.88 6.93
C MET A 1 6.18 -18.28 8.35
N TYR A 2 6.40 -19.06 9.42
CA TYR A 2 6.41 -18.58 10.83
C TYR A 2 7.81 -18.18 11.37
N PHE A 3 8.88 -18.37 10.60
CA PHE A 3 10.26 -18.16 11.06
C PHE A 3 10.85 -16.77 10.74
N GLN A 4 10.15 -15.94 9.97
CA GLN A 4 10.55 -14.55 9.70
C GLN A 4 9.41 -13.61 10.06
N ASN A 5 9.73 -12.52 10.76
CA ASN A 5 8.77 -11.53 11.28
C ASN A 5 8.21 -10.60 10.18
N HIS A 6 7.83 -11.12 9.00
CA HIS A 6 7.27 -10.35 7.89
C HIS A 6 5.75 -10.47 7.82
N MET A 7 5.05 -9.92 8.82
CA MET A 7 3.58 -9.98 8.89
C MET A 7 2.91 -9.27 7.70
N SER A 8 3.49 -8.17 7.23
CA SER A 8 2.99 -7.39 6.10
C SER A 8 2.90 -8.19 4.80
N GLY A 9 3.93 -9.00 4.50
CA GLY A 9 3.95 -9.84 3.29
C GLY A 9 2.91 -10.96 3.33
N THR A 10 2.69 -11.55 4.51
CA THR A 10 1.64 -12.57 4.69
C THR A 10 0.25 -11.98 4.47
N ILE A 11 -0.03 -10.80 5.03
CA ILE A 11 -1.31 -10.10 4.83
C ILE A 11 -1.52 -9.81 3.35
N LEU A 12 -0.49 -9.32 2.66
CA LEU A 12 -0.56 -9.03 1.23
C LEU A 12 -0.93 -10.28 0.42
N ILE A 13 -0.27 -11.41 0.67
CA ILE A 13 -0.54 -12.67 -0.06
C ILE A 13 -1.97 -13.15 0.18
N ILE A 14 -2.47 -13.06 1.42
CA ILE A 14 -3.85 -13.43 1.76
C ILE A 14 -4.86 -12.55 1.00
N VAL A 15 -4.61 -11.23 0.95
CA VAL A 15 -5.48 -10.29 0.23
C VAL A 15 -5.49 -10.57 -1.26
N VAL A 16 -4.32 -10.82 -1.86
CA VAL A 16 -4.23 -11.19 -3.28
C VAL A 16 -4.97 -12.49 -3.55
N ALA A 17 -4.76 -13.53 -2.74
CA ALA A 17 -5.46 -14.80 -2.89
C ALA A 17 -6.99 -14.63 -2.76
N ALA A 18 -7.44 -13.87 -1.76
CA ALA A 18 -8.85 -13.54 -1.57
C ALA A 18 -9.43 -12.79 -2.79
N SER A 19 -8.70 -11.83 -3.35
CA SER A 19 -9.14 -11.06 -4.51
C SER A 19 -9.33 -11.93 -5.77
N VAL A 20 -8.41 -12.86 -6.00
CA VAL A 20 -8.47 -13.80 -7.13
C VAL A 20 -9.60 -14.80 -6.94
N LEU A 21 -9.80 -15.33 -5.73
CA LEU A 21 -10.92 -16.21 -5.41
C LEU A 21 -12.27 -15.50 -5.58
N PHE A 22 -12.34 -14.22 -5.21
CA PHE A 22 -13.54 -13.42 -5.33
C PHE A 22 -13.88 -13.21 -6.81
N ALA A 23 -12.90 -12.80 -7.61
CA ALA A 23 -13.05 -12.67 -9.06
C ALA A 23 -13.31 -14.02 -9.75
N GLY A 24 -12.86 -15.13 -9.16
CA GLY A 24 -13.16 -16.50 -9.60
C GLY A 24 -14.59 -16.97 -9.34
N GLY A 25 -15.42 -16.18 -8.66
CA GLY A 25 -16.83 -16.49 -8.41
C GLY A 25 -17.11 -17.33 -7.16
N VAL A 26 -16.19 -17.35 -6.18
CA VAL A 26 -16.43 -18.02 -4.90
C VAL A 26 -17.57 -17.32 -4.15
N LYS A 27 -18.47 -18.11 -3.56
CA LYS A 27 -19.64 -17.59 -2.83
C LYS A 27 -19.22 -16.66 -1.68
N LEU A 28 -19.90 -15.52 -1.55
CA LEU A 28 -19.63 -14.51 -0.51
C LEU A 28 -19.63 -15.08 0.92
N GLY A 29 -20.41 -16.13 1.19
CA GLY A 29 -20.43 -16.80 2.50
C GLY A 29 -19.07 -17.34 2.95
N TRP A 30 -18.21 -17.79 2.03
CA TRP A 30 -16.85 -18.22 2.37
C TRP A 30 -15.94 -17.05 2.72
N PHE A 31 -16.17 -15.87 2.14
CA PHE A 31 -15.45 -14.65 2.51
C PHE A 31 -15.86 -14.15 3.89
N VAL A 32 -17.15 -14.19 4.20
CA VAL A 32 -17.65 -13.82 5.53
C VAL A 32 -17.10 -14.79 6.59
N ALA A 33 -17.14 -16.10 6.32
CA ALA A 33 -16.59 -17.11 7.21
C ALA A 33 -15.07 -16.94 7.41
N GLY A 34 -14.31 -16.83 6.31
CA GLY A 34 -12.86 -16.64 6.37
C GLY A 34 -12.47 -15.32 7.04
N GLY A 35 -13.15 -14.23 6.72
CA GLY A 35 -12.96 -12.92 7.34
C GLY A 35 -13.23 -12.96 8.85
N SER A 36 -14.35 -13.56 9.26
CA SER A 36 -14.70 -13.71 10.69
C SER A 36 -13.64 -14.50 11.46
N LEU A 37 -13.10 -15.57 10.86
CA LEU A 37 -12.04 -16.38 11.45
C LEU A 37 -10.75 -15.58 11.61
N VAL A 38 -10.33 -14.85 10.57
CA VAL A 38 -9.14 -13.99 10.61
C VAL A 38 -9.29 -12.92 11.69
N THR A 39 -10.45 -12.24 11.74
CA THR A 39 -10.72 -11.24 12.77
C THR A 39 -10.66 -11.84 14.17
N ALA A 40 -11.29 -13.01 14.39
CA ALA A 40 -11.28 -13.67 15.69
C ALA A 40 -9.84 -14.04 16.14
N ILE A 41 -9.03 -14.57 15.23
CA ILE A 41 -7.63 -14.90 15.50
C ILE A 41 -6.81 -13.64 15.80
N LEU A 42 -6.97 -12.58 15.00
CA LEU A 42 -6.27 -11.30 15.23
C LEU A 42 -6.67 -10.67 16.57
N SER A 43 -7.96 -10.65 16.89
CA SER A 43 -8.46 -10.16 18.18
C SER A 43 -7.89 -10.98 19.34
N PHE A 44 -7.83 -12.30 19.21
CA PHE A 44 -7.22 -13.17 20.22
C PHE A 44 -5.73 -12.86 20.41
N ILE A 45 -4.96 -12.71 19.33
CA ILE A 45 -3.54 -12.39 19.40
C ILE A 45 -3.31 -11.00 20.02
N VAL A 46 -4.09 -9.99 19.61
CA VAL A 46 -3.99 -8.61 20.13
C VAL A 46 -4.30 -8.56 21.62
N LEU A 47 -5.33 -9.28 22.07
CA LEU A 47 -5.73 -9.28 23.49
C LEU A 47 -4.74 -10.03 24.38
N ASN A 48 -4.01 -11.02 23.86
CA ASN A 48 -3.10 -11.87 24.64
C ASN A 48 -1.62 -11.50 24.51
N THR A 49 -1.23 -10.62 23.59
CA THR A 49 0.18 -10.26 23.37
C THR A 49 0.47 -8.84 23.82
N SER A 50 1.28 -8.67 24.87
CA SER A 50 1.73 -7.35 25.37
C SER A 50 2.42 -6.50 24.30
N TYR A 51 3.13 -7.15 23.36
CA TYR A 51 3.76 -6.50 22.21
C TYR A 51 2.75 -5.81 21.26
N MET A 52 1.63 -6.46 20.94
CA MET A 52 0.60 -5.92 20.05
C MET A 52 -0.16 -4.76 20.70
N LYS A 53 -0.46 -4.88 22.00
CA LYS A 53 -1.08 -3.79 22.78
C LYS A 53 -0.20 -2.53 22.76
N GLY A 54 1.10 -2.68 23.02
CA GLY A 54 2.04 -1.56 22.95
C GLY A 54 2.11 -0.90 21.56
N ARG A 55 1.94 -1.66 20.47
CA ARG A 55 1.87 -1.10 19.10
C ARG A 55 0.59 -0.29 18.88
N ILE A 56 -0.55 -0.75 19.40
CA ILE A 56 -1.82 -0.02 19.30
C ILE A 56 -1.77 1.24 20.17
N ASP A 57 -1.25 1.14 21.40
CA ASP A 57 -1.14 2.29 22.30
C ASP A 57 -0.23 3.39 21.73
N ILE A 58 0.91 3.02 21.14
CA ILE A 58 1.81 3.97 20.46
C ILE A 58 1.21 4.49 19.15
N TRP A 59 0.39 3.69 18.44
CA TRP A 59 -0.31 4.20 17.27
C TRP A 59 -1.40 5.22 17.65
N LEU A 60 -2.15 4.97 18.74
CA LEU A 60 -3.17 5.88 19.26
C LEU A 60 -2.56 7.15 19.88
N ASN A 61 -1.42 7.02 20.56
CA ASN A 61 -0.69 8.13 21.14
C ASN A 61 0.82 8.03 20.85
N PRO A 62 1.26 8.43 19.64
CA PRO A 62 2.67 8.33 19.28
C PRO A 62 3.55 9.27 20.12
N TRP A 63 2.98 10.33 20.68
CA TRP A 63 3.64 11.27 21.57
C TRP A 63 3.99 10.69 22.95
N SER A 64 3.50 9.50 23.31
CA SER A 64 3.89 8.83 24.56
C SER A 64 5.34 8.34 24.55
N ASP A 65 5.90 8.10 23.36
CA ASP A 65 7.30 7.71 23.17
C ASP A 65 7.87 8.39 21.90
N PRO A 66 8.13 9.71 21.99
CA PRO A 66 8.44 10.51 20.82
C PRO A 66 9.86 10.27 20.27
N VAL A 67 10.76 9.67 21.05
CA VAL A 67 12.15 9.39 20.64
C VAL A 67 12.35 7.90 20.30
N GLY A 68 11.47 7.02 20.78
CA GLY A 68 11.50 5.59 20.48
C GLY A 68 10.50 5.21 19.39
N LYS A 69 9.46 4.46 19.77
CA LYS A 69 8.57 3.77 18.81
C LYS A 69 7.61 4.71 18.08
N GLY A 70 7.31 5.88 18.62
CA GLY A 70 6.45 6.88 18.00
C GLY A 70 7.18 7.82 17.04
N PHE A 71 8.52 7.84 17.07
CA PHE A 71 9.33 8.81 16.34
C PHE A 71 9.04 8.85 14.84
N GLN A 72 9.01 7.69 14.17
CA GLN A 72 8.72 7.61 12.73
C GLN A 72 7.33 8.15 12.36
N ALA A 73 6.31 7.81 13.15
CA ALA A 73 4.95 8.28 12.92
C ALA A 73 4.79 9.79 13.20
N ILE A 74 5.47 10.32 14.22
CA ILE A 74 5.46 11.76 14.49
C ILE A 74 6.13 12.51 13.35
N GLN A 75 7.31 12.07 12.92
CA GLN A 75 8.06 12.76 11.88
C GLN A 75 7.36 12.70 10.52
N SER A 76 6.65 11.61 10.21
CA SER A 76 5.82 11.55 9.01
C SER A 76 4.68 12.57 9.05
N LEU A 77 4.00 12.70 10.20
CA LEU A 77 2.93 13.69 10.39
C LEU A 77 3.46 15.13 10.34
N LEU A 78 4.64 15.38 10.92
CA LEU A 78 5.30 16.70 10.87
C LEU A 78 5.72 17.07 9.44
N ALA A 79 6.26 16.11 8.67
CA ALA A 79 6.60 16.32 7.26
C ALA A 79 5.37 16.75 6.46
N ILE A 80 4.27 16.00 6.58
CA ILE A 80 2.99 16.31 5.93
C ILE A 80 2.48 17.70 6.35
N GLY A 81 2.51 18.01 7.65
CA GLY A 81 2.06 19.29 8.18
C GLY A 81 2.91 20.48 7.69
N SER A 82 4.21 20.29 7.50
CA SER A 82 5.13 21.34 7.08
C SER A 82 5.07 21.68 5.58
N GLY A 83 4.54 20.77 4.75
CA GLY A 83 4.42 20.98 3.30
C GLY A 83 3.38 22.02 2.88
N GLY A 84 2.39 22.33 3.72
CA GLY A 84 1.32 23.28 3.36
C GLY A 84 0.60 22.92 2.05
N LEU A 85 0.10 23.91 1.32
CA LEU A 85 -0.64 23.68 0.06
C LEU A 85 0.27 23.40 -1.15
N LEU A 86 1.40 24.11 -1.26
CA LEU A 86 2.27 24.12 -2.44
C LEU A 86 3.63 23.45 -2.23
N GLY A 87 3.94 23.01 -1.01
CA GLY A 87 5.21 22.38 -0.67
C GLY A 87 6.33 23.37 -0.42
N LEU A 88 7.47 22.84 0.03
CA LEU A 88 8.72 23.56 0.22
C LEU A 88 9.59 23.61 -1.06
N GLY A 89 9.17 22.93 -2.12
CA GLY A 89 9.90 22.74 -3.36
C GLY A 89 10.66 21.41 -3.39
N LEU A 90 10.80 20.84 -4.60
CA LEU A 90 11.48 19.56 -4.82
C LEU A 90 12.92 19.60 -4.29
N GLY A 91 13.27 18.58 -3.50
CA GLY A 91 14.60 18.46 -2.88
C GLY A 91 14.83 19.33 -1.64
N ASN A 92 13.88 20.18 -1.25
CA ASN A 92 13.99 21.05 -0.05
C ASN A 92 13.32 20.45 1.20
N SER A 93 13.00 19.15 1.21
CA SER A 93 12.48 18.49 2.42
C SER A 93 13.49 18.61 3.57
N ARG A 94 13.04 19.15 4.71
CA ARG A 94 13.87 19.31 5.91
C ARG A 94 13.94 18.01 6.70
N GLN A 95 12.90 17.19 6.61
CA GLN A 95 12.81 15.89 7.27
C GLN A 95 13.73 14.83 6.64
N LYS A 96 14.00 14.96 5.33
CA LYS A 96 14.88 14.11 4.50
C LYS A 96 16.35 14.06 4.92
N PHE A 97 16.84 15.01 5.73
CA PHE A 97 18.28 15.12 5.97
C PHE A 97 18.75 14.54 7.30
N LEU A 98 17.90 14.41 8.33
CA LEU A 98 18.34 14.00 9.67
C LEU A 98 17.24 13.41 10.59
N TYR A 99 15.98 13.33 10.17
CA TYR A 99 14.87 13.14 11.12
C TYR A 99 13.97 11.92 10.87
N LEU A 100 14.00 11.28 9.69
CA LEU A 100 13.12 10.15 9.38
C LEU A 100 13.92 8.88 9.02
N PRO A 101 14.05 7.90 9.93
CA PRO A 101 14.66 6.62 9.60
C PRO A 101 13.78 5.87 8.59
N GLU A 102 14.37 5.33 7.52
CA GLU A 102 13.69 4.64 6.40
C GLU A 102 12.80 5.54 5.51
N GLU A 103 13.12 6.84 5.46
CA GLU A 103 12.41 7.83 4.64
C GLU A 103 12.38 7.52 3.13
N HIS A 104 13.36 6.77 2.65
CA HIS A 104 13.47 6.39 1.24
C HIS A 104 12.59 5.19 0.85
N ASN A 105 12.06 4.42 1.81
CA ASN A 105 11.27 3.22 1.50
C ASN A 105 9.82 3.32 1.95
N ASP A 106 9.60 3.36 3.27
CA ASP A 106 8.26 3.20 3.83
C ASP A 106 7.56 4.55 4.01
N PHE A 107 8.32 5.64 4.12
CA PHE A 107 7.78 6.99 4.35
C PHE A 107 8.06 7.99 3.23
N ILE A 108 8.41 7.51 2.02
CA ILE A 108 8.70 8.38 0.88
C ILE A 108 7.51 9.28 0.52
N PHE A 109 6.28 8.84 0.76
CA PHE A 109 5.09 9.66 0.57
C PHE A 109 5.04 10.88 1.51
N ALA A 110 5.59 10.79 2.72
CA ALA A 110 5.67 11.92 3.66
C ALA A 110 6.56 13.03 3.10
N ILE A 111 7.70 12.65 2.49
CA ILE A 111 8.61 13.57 1.81
C ILE A 111 7.91 14.21 0.60
N VAL A 112 7.19 13.41 -0.20
CA VAL A 112 6.41 13.92 -1.34
C VAL A 112 5.39 14.97 -0.88
N CYS A 113 4.70 14.73 0.24
CA CYS A 113 3.79 15.71 0.85
C CYS A 113 4.50 16.98 1.33
N GLU A 114 5.71 16.87 1.88
CA GLU A 114 6.50 18.04 2.31
C GLU A 114 7.01 18.86 1.12
N GLU A 115 7.54 18.20 0.10
CA GLU A 115 8.18 18.85 -1.06
C GLU A 115 7.16 19.45 -2.03
N LEU A 116 6.07 18.74 -2.32
CA LEU A 116 5.05 19.16 -3.30
C LEU A 116 3.76 19.68 -2.67
N GLY A 117 3.64 19.61 -1.34
CA GLY A 117 2.44 20.05 -0.61
C GLY A 117 1.23 19.18 -0.86
N PHE A 118 0.08 19.66 -0.38
CA PHE A 118 -1.21 19.00 -0.55
C PHE A 118 -1.58 18.75 -2.02
N ILE A 119 -1.31 19.72 -2.91
CA ILE A 119 -1.68 19.61 -4.33
C ILE A 119 -0.89 18.48 -5.01
N GLY A 120 0.42 18.41 -4.78
CA GLY A 120 1.23 17.34 -5.34
C GLY A 120 0.88 15.97 -4.76
N ALA A 121 0.65 15.88 -3.45
CA ALA A 121 0.18 14.66 -2.80
C ALA A 121 -1.14 14.17 -3.41
N ALA A 122 -2.12 15.07 -3.60
CA ALA A 122 -3.40 14.76 -4.23
C ALA A 122 -3.22 14.29 -5.67
N LEU A 123 -2.35 14.94 -6.45
CA LEU A 123 -2.03 14.52 -7.82
C LEU A 123 -1.46 13.09 -7.86
N VAL A 124 -0.52 12.77 -6.97
CA VAL A 124 0.07 11.42 -6.88
C VAL A 124 -0.99 10.38 -6.53
N ILE A 125 -1.87 10.67 -5.56
CA ILE A 125 -2.99 9.78 -5.21
C ILE A 125 -3.90 9.56 -6.42
N ILE A 126 -4.25 10.63 -7.15
CA ILE A 126 -5.08 10.53 -8.35
C ILE A 126 -4.41 9.67 -9.43
N LEU A 127 -3.10 9.81 -9.64
CA LEU A 127 -2.36 8.99 -10.62
C LEU A 127 -2.40 7.51 -10.25
N PHE A 128 -2.18 7.17 -8.98
CA PHE A 128 -2.32 5.79 -8.52
C PHE A 128 -3.75 5.27 -8.67
N ALA A 129 -4.75 6.07 -8.31
CA ALA A 129 -6.15 5.70 -8.47
C ALA A 129 -6.52 5.43 -9.94
N LEU A 130 -6.07 6.30 -10.85
CA LEU A 130 -6.27 6.11 -12.29
C LEU A 130 -5.59 4.82 -12.79
N LEU A 131 -4.38 4.52 -12.34
CA LEU A 131 -3.67 3.30 -12.71
C LEU A 131 -4.40 2.04 -12.22
N ILE A 132 -4.91 2.06 -10.98
CA ILE A 132 -5.69 0.96 -10.40
C ILE A 132 -7.02 0.76 -11.15
N ILE A 133 -7.75 1.86 -11.41
CA ILE A 133 -9.01 1.82 -12.18
C ILE A 133 -8.76 1.25 -13.58
N ARG A 134 -7.67 1.68 -14.23
CA ARG A 134 -7.28 1.13 -15.53
C ARG A 134 -6.94 -0.35 -15.43
N GLY A 135 -6.20 -0.80 -14.42
CA GLY A 135 -5.91 -2.22 -14.19
C GLY A 135 -7.18 -3.07 -14.12
N TYR A 136 -8.16 -2.67 -13.31
CA TYR A 136 -9.43 -3.40 -13.24
C TYR A 136 -10.25 -3.31 -14.52
N TRP A 137 -10.25 -2.16 -15.20
CA TRP A 137 -10.89 -2.04 -16.51
C TRP A 137 -10.30 -3.02 -17.53
N LEU A 138 -8.96 -3.17 -17.56
CA LEU A 138 -8.30 -4.17 -18.39
C LEU A 138 -8.71 -5.60 -18.02
N ALA A 139 -8.84 -5.91 -16.72
CA ALA A 139 -9.25 -7.24 -16.28
C ALA A 139 -10.65 -7.62 -16.77
N ILE A 140 -11.59 -6.67 -16.78
CA ILE A 140 -12.97 -6.89 -17.25
C ILE A 140 -13.02 -7.13 -18.77
N HIS A 141 -12.11 -6.49 -19.52
CA HIS A 141 -12.04 -6.61 -20.98
C HIS A 141 -11.04 -7.69 -21.45
N ALA A 142 -10.42 -8.43 -20.53
CA ALA A 142 -9.48 -9.48 -20.88
C ALA A 142 -10.17 -10.59 -21.67
N ARG A 143 -9.47 -11.10 -22.69
CA ARG A 143 -10.02 -12.10 -23.62
C ARG A 143 -10.26 -13.45 -22.92
N ASP A 144 -9.40 -13.80 -21.98
CA ASP A 144 -9.40 -15.08 -21.29
C ASP A 144 -9.54 -14.90 -19.77
N ARG A 145 -10.19 -15.89 -19.14
CA ARG A 145 -10.42 -15.89 -17.68
C ARG A 145 -9.12 -15.88 -16.89
N PHE A 146 -8.07 -16.53 -17.38
CA PHE A 146 -6.79 -16.57 -16.70
C PHE A 146 -6.13 -15.19 -16.69
N GLY A 147 -6.10 -14.51 -17.84
CA GLY A 147 -5.62 -13.14 -18.01
C GLY A 147 -6.40 -12.15 -17.14
N ALA A 148 -7.73 -12.28 -17.06
CA ALA A 148 -8.56 -11.49 -16.16
C ALA A 148 -8.13 -11.65 -14.69
N LEU A 149 -8.01 -12.90 -14.21
CA LEU A 149 -7.61 -13.20 -12.83
C LEU A 149 -6.17 -12.76 -12.52
N LEU A 150 -5.27 -12.87 -13.49
CA LEU A 150 -3.89 -12.42 -13.37
C LEU A 150 -3.85 -10.90 -13.18
N ILE A 151 -4.54 -10.14 -14.03
CA ILE A 151 -4.62 -8.69 -13.91
C ILE A 151 -5.27 -8.29 -12.57
N VAL A 152 -6.34 -8.98 -12.14
CA VAL A 152 -6.96 -8.74 -10.82
C VAL A 152 -5.95 -8.94 -9.69
N GLY A 153 -5.18 -10.03 -9.71
CA GLY A 153 -4.19 -10.32 -8.68
C GLY A 153 -3.11 -9.25 -8.59
N ILE A 154 -2.49 -8.89 -9.72
CA ILE A 154 -1.45 -7.85 -9.79
C ILE A 154 -2.02 -6.48 -9.39
N THR A 155 -3.18 -6.10 -9.95
CA THR A 155 -3.80 -4.80 -9.66
C THR A 155 -4.18 -4.68 -8.19
N THR A 156 -4.69 -5.77 -7.58
CA THR A 156 -5.06 -5.77 -6.16
C THR A 156 -3.82 -5.74 -5.26
N MET A 157 -2.76 -6.48 -5.61
CA MET A 157 -1.46 -6.41 -4.91
C MET A 157 -0.94 -4.97 -4.89
N PHE A 158 -0.91 -4.34 -6.06
CA PHE A 158 -0.46 -2.96 -6.24
C PHE A 158 -1.34 -1.97 -5.47
N ALA A 159 -2.67 -2.07 -5.60
CA ALA A 159 -3.62 -1.20 -4.91
C ALA A 159 -3.49 -1.32 -3.39
N PHE A 160 -3.29 -2.52 -2.88
CA PHE A 160 -3.10 -2.77 -1.45
C PHE A 160 -1.81 -2.14 -0.93
N GLN A 161 -0.69 -2.28 -1.65
CA GLN A 161 0.58 -1.66 -1.27
C GLN A 161 0.47 -0.13 -1.21
N VAL A 162 -0.13 0.49 -2.24
CA VAL A 162 -0.35 1.94 -2.29
C VAL A 162 -1.24 2.40 -1.13
N PHE A 163 -2.39 1.75 -0.94
CA PHE A 163 -3.34 2.12 0.11
C PHE A 163 -2.74 1.99 1.51
N PHE A 164 -2.05 0.87 1.79
CA PHE A 164 -1.42 0.65 3.10
C PHE A 164 -0.29 1.65 3.36
N ASN A 165 0.57 1.90 2.38
CA ASN A 165 1.67 2.85 2.55
C ASN A 165 1.14 4.25 2.88
N ILE A 166 0.19 4.77 2.09
CA ILE A 166 -0.41 6.09 2.33
C ILE A 166 -1.12 6.14 3.70
N SER A 167 -1.85 5.08 4.07
CA SER A 167 -2.56 5.00 5.34
C SER A 167 -1.60 4.99 6.54
N VAL A 168 -0.47 4.32 6.43
CA VAL A 168 0.58 4.33 7.47
C VAL A 168 1.19 5.71 7.60
N VAL A 169 1.56 6.33 6.49
CA VAL A 169 2.25 7.62 6.45
C VAL A 169 1.37 8.73 7.01
N THR A 170 0.05 8.66 6.77
CA THR A 170 -0.96 9.60 7.30
C THR A 170 -1.41 9.28 8.72
N GLY A 171 -0.92 8.20 9.34
CA GLY A 171 -1.27 7.79 10.70
C GLY A 171 -2.63 7.08 10.83
N LEU A 172 -3.33 6.80 9.72
CA LEU A 172 -4.60 6.05 9.72
C LEU A 172 -4.41 4.58 10.11
N LEU A 173 -3.24 4.02 9.86
CA LEU A 173 -2.86 2.66 10.22
C LEU A 173 -1.55 2.65 11.00
N PRO A 174 -1.32 1.65 11.88
CA PRO A 174 -0.06 1.51 12.59
C PRO A 174 1.08 1.28 11.61
N VAL A 175 2.27 1.78 11.94
CA VAL A 175 3.44 1.71 11.05
C VAL A 175 3.73 0.27 10.59
N THR A 176 3.69 0.08 9.26
CA THR A 176 4.04 -1.18 8.59
C THR A 176 5.18 -0.96 7.61
N GLY A 177 6.04 -1.96 7.43
CA GLY A 177 7.15 -1.90 6.47
C GLY A 177 6.75 -2.26 5.04
N ILE A 178 5.67 -1.66 4.54
CA ILE A 178 5.23 -1.83 3.15
C ILE A 178 5.67 -0.61 2.35
N SER A 179 6.50 -0.86 1.35
CA SER A 179 7.02 0.17 0.45
C SER A 179 5.98 0.69 -0.54
N LEU A 180 6.11 1.97 -0.90
CA LEU A 180 5.28 2.58 -1.95
C LEU A 180 5.75 2.10 -3.34
N PRO A 181 4.88 1.49 -4.16
CA PRO A 181 5.24 1.08 -5.50
C PRO A 181 5.72 2.25 -6.37
N PHE A 182 6.73 2.01 -7.21
CA PHE A 182 7.43 2.95 -8.10
C PHE A 182 8.22 4.10 -7.44
N PHE A 183 7.98 4.40 -6.17
CA PHE A 183 8.62 5.51 -5.46
C PHE A 183 9.67 5.06 -4.45
N SER A 184 9.49 3.89 -3.84
CA SER A 184 10.38 3.35 -2.81
C SER A 184 11.76 3.00 -3.38
N TYR A 185 12.80 3.25 -2.58
CA TYR A 185 14.20 2.98 -2.91
C TYR A 185 14.55 1.49 -2.75
N GLY A 186 14.15 0.69 -3.73
CA GLY A 186 14.48 -0.73 -3.80
C GLY A 186 14.62 -1.21 -5.24
N GLY A 187 15.84 -1.33 -5.75
CA GLY A 187 16.10 -1.69 -7.15
C GLY A 187 15.42 -2.99 -7.57
N THR A 188 15.47 -4.03 -6.73
CA THR A 188 14.79 -5.30 -7.01
C THR A 188 13.27 -5.16 -7.00
N ALA A 189 12.71 -4.44 -6.04
CA ALA A 189 11.26 -4.22 -5.95
C ALA A 189 10.75 -3.43 -7.17
N LEU A 190 11.48 -2.41 -7.59
CA LEU A 190 11.16 -1.62 -8.78
C LEU A 190 11.19 -2.48 -10.05
N VAL A 191 12.22 -3.30 -10.24
CA VAL A 191 12.32 -4.21 -11.40
C VAL A 191 11.16 -5.21 -11.42
N ILE A 192 10.79 -5.77 -10.28
CA ILE A 192 9.65 -6.69 -10.17
C ILE A 192 8.34 -5.96 -10.51
N GLN A 193 8.10 -4.77 -9.98
CA GLN A 193 6.91 -3.97 -10.29
C GLN A 193 6.83 -3.58 -11.78
N MET A 194 7.96 -3.26 -12.40
CA MET A 194 8.02 -3.01 -13.84
C MET A 194 7.71 -4.28 -14.64
N ALA A 195 8.19 -5.44 -14.21
CA ALA A 195 7.87 -6.72 -14.82
C ALA A 195 6.37 -7.06 -14.68
N GLU A 196 5.78 -6.83 -13.50
CA GLU A 196 4.34 -6.99 -13.25
C GLU A 196 3.50 -6.14 -14.20
N MET A 197 3.82 -4.85 -14.37
CA MET A 197 3.14 -4.00 -15.35
C MET A 197 3.38 -4.46 -16.79
N GLY A 198 4.55 -5.01 -17.10
CA GLY A 198 4.85 -5.66 -18.38
C GLY A 198 3.91 -6.84 -18.66
N ILE A 199 3.61 -7.66 -17.65
CA ILE A 199 2.68 -8.77 -17.77
C ILE A 199 1.25 -8.26 -18.00
N VAL A 200 0.79 -7.28 -17.21
CA VAL A 200 -0.53 -6.66 -17.40
C VAL A 200 -0.68 -6.11 -18.82
N ARG A 201 0.35 -5.42 -19.33
CA ARG A 201 0.38 -4.91 -20.70
C ARG A 201 0.39 -6.04 -21.74
N SER A 202 1.05 -7.16 -21.49
CA SER A 202 1.05 -8.33 -22.39
C SER A 202 -0.36 -8.89 -22.57
N VAL A 203 -1.12 -9.03 -21.47
CA VAL A 203 -2.53 -9.46 -21.53
C VAL A 203 -3.38 -8.40 -22.23
N SER A 204 -3.15 -7.11 -21.96
CA SER A 204 -3.86 -5.99 -22.62
C SER A 204 -3.77 -6.04 -24.15
N ARG A 205 -2.63 -6.45 -24.70
CA ARG A 205 -2.42 -6.49 -26.17
C ARG A 205 -3.29 -7.52 -26.87
N GLN A 206 -3.87 -8.47 -26.13
CA GLN A 206 -4.75 -9.51 -26.67
C GLN A 206 -6.22 -9.07 -26.73
N ILE A 207 -6.55 -7.92 -26.13
CA ILE A 207 -7.89 -7.35 -26.13
C ILE A 207 -8.15 -6.75 -27.53
N PRO A 208 -9.19 -7.21 -28.26
CA PRO A 208 -9.53 -6.65 -29.56
C PRO A 208 -9.84 -5.16 -29.46
N ALA A 209 -9.34 -4.35 -30.40
CA ALA A 209 -9.69 -2.93 -30.45
C ALA A 209 -11.21 -2.77 -30.63
N PRO A 210 -11.85 -1.78 -29.98
CA PRO A 210 -13.23 -1.43 -30.28
C PRO A 210 -13.37 -1.20 -31.78
N ARG A 211 -14.35 -1.86 -32.41
CA ARG A 211 -14.68 -1.54 -33.81
C ARG A 211 -15.15 -0.08 -33.83
N ALA A 212 -14.57 0.71 -34.72
CA ALA A 212 -15.06 2.05 -34.99
C ALA A 212 -16.30 1.87 -35.87
N ASP A 213 -17.47 1.99 -35.24
CA ASP A 213 -18.78 1.99 -35.90
C ASP A 213 -19.10 3.42 -36.37
#